data_AF-A0A4P5WNQ4-F1
#
_entry.id   AF-A0A4P5WNQ4-F1
#
_cell.length_a   1.000
_cell.length_b   1.000
_cell.length_c   1.000
_cell.angle_alpha   90.00
_cell.angle_beta   90.00
_cell.angle_gamma   90.00
#
_symmetry.space_group_name_H-M   'P 1'
#
loop_
_entity.id
_entity.type
_entity.pdbx_description
1 polymer ?
#
loop_
_entity_poly.entity_id
_entity_poly.type
_entity_poly.pdbx_seq_one_letter_code
_entity_poly.pdbx_strand_id
1 'polypeptide(L)'
;MKYVMLHADGMADLSRQELGKQTPLQAASTPHLDRLAKEGELGILAAAPEGVRKGNGLMETAILGYDLKKYYQGPGPFEAASLGVTVGEQDVVYRCTMVTLRADASAGKGGLDQIKKLGPHVAMDDATAGLIATEEARELIEAINEQLGSETIQFYPGVGHRHLMVWVNGKVRAVCQDPQSLVGRPIADAMPTGEGADHLWKLMDASFQILRDHPFNAERSKAGQKQANCLWLWGQGRAVFWPSLAERFKITGTVVSQSDVHRGLGIMAGLEAVDRARLAEGDLRAQAAVALEDLKEKDFAYVHVELPDEVAYGSDVAAKVKAIEAVDRELVGPLLEGLAKSGPYRLAAFCDAGNVHQDQAAEGLGFFAYRDSAADPAAGSGRKFTEAHAQASTVPPRDATKFVVRLFAKGS
;
A
#
# COMPACT_ATOMS: atom_id res chain seq x y z
N MET A 1 16.39 11.51 -22.26
CA MET A 1 16.15 10.24 -21.56
C MET A 1 15.06 10.50 -20.54
N LYS A 2 14.01 9.68 -20.49
CA LYS A 2 12.96 9.73 -19.46
C LYS A 2 12.98 8.46 -18.62
N TYR A 3 12.58 8.55 -17.35
CA TYR A 3 12.63 7.45 -16.41
C TYR A 3 11.24 7.15 -15.86
N VAL A 4 10.86 5.88 -15.83
CA VAL A 4 9.60 5.43 -15.25
C VAL A 4 9.84 4.29 -14.30
N MET A 5 9.25 4.39 -13.12
CA MET A 5 9.12 3.31 -12.18
C MET A 5 7.63 3.01 -12.04
N LEU A 6 7.20 1.90 -12.61
CA LEU A 6 5.84 1.40 -12.49
C LEU A 6 5.82 0.40 -11.35
N HIS A 7 5.05 0.67 -10.29
CA HIS A 7 4.77 -0.30 -9.25
C HIS A 7 3.34 -0.80 -9.41
N ALA A 8 3.19 -2.09 -9.70
CA ALA A 8 1.90 -2.76 -9.81
C ALA A 8 1.70 -3.68 -8.60
N ASP A 9 1.18 -3.07 -7.54
CA ASP A 9 0.98 -3.63 -6.21
C ASP A 9 -0.15 -4.68 -6.22
N GLY A 10 0.04 -5.79 -5.52
CA GLY A 10 -1.00 -6.79 -5.26
C GLY A 10 -1.39 -7.68 -6.45
N MET A 11 -0.68 -7.58 -7.59
CA MET A 11 -0.94 -8.43 -8.75
C MET A 11 -0.30 -9.82 -8.61
N ALA A 12 0.81 -9.96 -7.87
CA ALA A 12 1.35 -11.27 -7.57
C ALA A 12 0.47 -11.99 -6.54
N ASP A 13 0.38 -13.31 -6.65
CA ASP A 13 -0.47 -14.11 -5.76
C ASP A 13 0.04 -15.54 -5.67
N LEU A 14 -0.63 -16.34 -4.85
CA LEU A 14 -0.49 -17.78 -4.82
C LEU A 14 -1.26 -18.45 -5.96
N SER A 15 -0.81 -19.65 -6.31
CA SER A 15 -1.51 -20.50 -7.27
C SER A 15 -2.92 -20.87 -6.77
N ARG A 16 -3.92 -20.83 -7.67
CA ARG A 16 -5.32 -21.14 -7.36
C ARG A 16 -5.76 -22.42 -8.08
N GLN A 17 -6.53 -23.27 -7.40
CA GLN A 17 -6.98 -24.55 -7.99
C GLN A 17 -7.95 -24.31 -9.15
N GLU A 18 -8.80 -23.28 -9.03
CA GLU A 18 -9.78 -22.87 -10.03
C GLU A 18 -9.13 -22.39 -11.34
N LEU A 19 -7.86 -21.95 -11.28
CA LEU A 19 -7.05 -21.56 -12.42
C LEU A 19 -6.11 -22.68 -12.90
N GLY A 20 -6.38 -23.95 -12.53
CA GLY A 20 -5.52 -25.07 -12.93
C GLY A 20 -4.12 -25.01 -12.32
N LYS A 21 -4.00 -24.50 -11.07
CA LYS A 21 -2.73 -24.26 -10.34
C LYS A 21 -1.86 -23.15 -10.94
N GLN A 22 -2.47 -22.20 -11.63
CA GLN A 22 -1.83 -20.94 -12.03
C GLN A 22 -2.12 -19.84 -10.99
N THR A 23 -1.24 -18.85 -10.90
CA THR A 23 -1.56 -17.57 -10.24
C THR A 23 -2.54 -16.75 -11.12
N PRO A 24 -3.29 -15.79 -10.56
CA PRO A 24 -4.09 -14.86 -11.35
C PRO A 24 -3.28 -14.12 -12.41
N LEU A 25 -2.04 -13.72 -12.09
CA LEU A 25 -1.14 -13.06 -13.04
C LEU A 25 -0.70 -13.99 -14.19
N GLN A 26 -0.49 -15.29 -13.92
CA GLN A 26 -0.21 -16.28 -14.97
C GLN A 26 -1.41 -16.54 -15.88
N ALA A 27 -2.63 -16.48 -15.34
CA ALA A 27 -3.87 -16.70 -16.09
C ALA A 27 -4.30 -15.47 -16.91
N ALA A 28 -3.94 -14.26 -16.47
CA ALA A 28 -4.28 -13.01 -17.13
C ALA A 28 -3.55 -12.82 -18.47
N SER A 29 -4.25 -12.26 -19.47
CA SER A 29 -3.65 -11.78 -20.71
C SER A 29 -2.96 -10.43 -20.48
N THR A 30 -1.64 -10.44 -20.32
CA THR A 30 -0.80 -9.25 -20.04
C THR A 30 0.26 -8.99 -21.14
N PRO A 31 -0.14 -8.78 -22.41
CA PRO A 31 0.80 -8.65 -23.52
C PRO A 31 1.81 -7.50 -23.37
N HIS A 32 1.47 -6.41 -22.66
CA HIS A 32 2.35 -5.26 -22.52
C HIS A 32 3.44 -5.48 -21.45
N LEU A 33 3.10 -6.05 -20.30
CA LEU A 33 4.06 -6.51 -19.30
C LEU A 33 4.91 -7.66 -19.83
N ASP A 34 4.31 -8.62 -20.56
CA ASP A 34 5.03 -9.69 -21.25
C ASP A 34 6.06 -9.13 -22.24
N ARG A 35 5.70 -8.06 -22.97
CA ARG A 35 6.63 -7.38 -23.88
C ARG A 35 7.83 -6.80 -23.13
N LEU A 36 7.62 -6.17 -21.97
CA LEU A 36 8.72 -5.67 -21.12
C LEU A 36 9.65 -6.79 -20.66
N ALA A 37 9.09 -7.93 -20.24
CA ALA A 37 9.87 -9.09 -19.82
C ALA A 37 10.68 -9.73 -20.97
N LYS A 38 10.13 -9.73 -22.19
CA LYS A 38 10.79 -10.27 -23.40
C LYS A 38 11.91 -9.37 -23.90
N GLU A 39 11.63 -8.08 -24.05
CA GLU A 39 12.55 -7.09 -24.63
C GLU A 39 13.59 -6.57 -23.60
N GLY A 40 13.36 -6.83 -22.32
CA GLY A 40 14.17 -6.36 -21.20
C GLY A 40 14.81 -7.46 -20.35
N GLU A 41 15.16 -7.07 -19.13
CA GLU A 41 15.63 -7.95 -18.06
C GLU A 41 14.46 -8.28 -17.13
N LEU A 42 14.18 -9.56 -16.88
CA LEU A 42 13.21 -10.03 -15.88
C LEU A 42 13.98 -10.69 -14.74
N GLY A 43 13.65 -10.41 -13.50
CA GLY A 43 14.32 -11.05 -12.36
C GLY A 43 13.64 -10.79 -11.03
N ILE A 44 14.23 -11.36 -9.99
CA ILE A 44 13.76 -11.27 -8.62
C ILE A 44 14.41 -10.08 -7.89
N LEU A 45 13.64 -9.39 -7.04
CA LEU A 45 14.18 -8.46 -6.06
C LEU A 45 14.58 -9.21 -4.80
N ALA A 46 15.81 -8.96 -4.33
CA ALA A 46 16.30 -9.54 -3.10
C ALA A 46 15.52 -8.99 -1.89
N ALA A 47 15.24 -9.88 -0.94
CA ALA A 47 14.51 -9.56 0.27
C ALA A 47 15.22 -8.48 1.12
N ALA A 48 14.42 -7.77 1.92
CA ALA A 48 14.94 -6.78 2.86
C ALA A 48 15.91 -7.44 3.88
N PRO A 49 16.94 -6.70 4.33
CA PRO A 49 17.86 -7.20 5.34
C PRO A 49 17.15 -7.63 6.63
N GLU A 50 17.74 -8.59 7.34
CA GLU A 50 17.25 -9.01 8.65
C GLU A 50 17.23 -7.84 9.65
N GLY A 51 16.23 -7.83 10.53
CA GLY A 51 16.03 -6.78 11.54
C GLY A 51 15.44 -5.47 11.01
N VAL A 52 14.93 -5.46 9.77
CA VAL A 52 14.17 -4.34 9.21
C VAL A 52 12.68 -4.52 9.52
N ARG A 53 12.01 -3.41 9.86
CA ARG A 53 10.57 -3.40 10.09
C ARG A 53 9.83 -3.80 8.80
N LYS A 54 8.75 -4.57 8.93
CA LYS A 54 7.89 -4.95 7.80
C LYS A 54 6.68 -4.01 7.65
N GLY A 55 6.04 -4.03 6.49
CA GLY A 55 4.81 -3.30 6.18
C GLY A 55 4.89 -2.48 4.89
N ASN A 56 3.78 -1.82 4.56
CA ASN A 56 3.59 -1.07 3.33
C ASN A 56 4.58 0.11 3.22
N GLY A 57 5.06 0.40 2.02
CA GLY A 57 6.08 1.43 1.81
C GLY A 57 7.51 0.91 1.95
N LEU A 58 7.73 -0.32 2.44
CA LEU A 58 9.07 -0.89 2.63
C LEU A 58 9.77 -1.14 1.29
N MET A 59 9.10 -1.83 0.36
CA MET A 59 9.67 -2.15 -0.95
C MET A 59 9.92 -0.87 -1.74
N GLU A 60 9.00 0.08 -1.65
CA GLU A 60 9.02 1.39 -2.29
C GLU A 60 10.19 2.22 -1.78
N THR A 61 10.41 2.21 -0.46
CA THR A 61 11.60 2.83 0.15
C THR A 61 12.87 2.22 -0.42
N ALA A 62 12.88 0.89 -0.59
CA ALA A 62 14.01 0.16 -1.16
C ALA A 62 14.23 0.53 -2.64
N ILE A 63 13.21 0.44 -3.51
CA ILE A 63 13.38 0.67 -4.95
C ILE A 63 13.74 2.13 -5.28
N LEU A 64 13.37 3.10 -4.43
CA LEU A 64 13.86 4.50 -4.49
C LEU A 64 15.27 4.69 -3.88
N GLY A 65 15.88 3.60 -3.43
CA GLY A 65 17.25 3.49 -2.99
C GLY A 65 17.54 4.09 -1.62
N TYR A 66 16.55 4.20 -0.74
CA TYR A 66 16.77 4.66 0.62
C TYR A 66 17.15 3.49 1.54
N ASP A 67 18.06 3.74 2.47
CA ASP A 67 18.41 2.79 3.53
C ASP A 67 17.18 2.50 4.41
N LEU A 68 16.75 1.25 4.42
CA LEU A 68 15.53 0.82 5.12
C LEU A 68 15.62 0.97 6.64
N LYS A 69 16.80 0.81 7.25
CA LYS A 69 16.97 0.94 8.70
C LYS A 69 16.90 2.40 9.13
N LYS A 70 17.35 3.31 8.27
CA LYS A 70 17.36 4.74 8.56
C LYS A 70 16.03 5.41 8.23
N TYR A 71 15.46 5.13 7.06
CA TYR A 71 14.39 5.95 6.48
C TYR A 71 13.01 5.32 6.55
N TYR A 72 12.90 3.98 6.54
CA TYR A 72 11.60 3.33 6.67
C TYR A 72 11.16 3.30 8.14
N GLN A 73 10.16 4.11 8.46
CA GLN A 73 9.61 4.24 9.81
C GLN A 73 8.25 3.55 9.96
N GLY A 74 7.68 2.98 8.89
CA GLY A 74 6.31 2.47 8.83
C GLY A 74 5.43 3.30 7.88
N PRO A 75 4.21 2.83 7.58
CA PRO A 75 3.33 3.49 6.62
C PRO A 75 2.66 4.79 7.12
N GLY A 76 2.48 4.97 8.43
CA GLY A 76 1.81 6.15 9.01
C GLY A 76 2.41 7.49 8.55
N PRO A 77 3.74 7.70 8.65
CA PRO A 77 4.38 8.92 8.16
C PRO A 77 4.15 9.21 6.67
N PHE A 78 4.06 8.17 5.83
CA PHE A 78 3.76 8.36 4.41
C PHE A 78 2.33 8.89 4.22
N GLU A 79 1.34 8.24 4.83
CA GLU A 79 -0.04 8.72 4.75
C GLU A 79 -0.19 10.15 5.30
N ALA A 80 0.52 10.50 6.39
CA ALA A 80 0.54 11.86 6.91
C ALA A 80 1.06 12.88 5.90
N ALA A 81 2.16 12.57 5.22
CA ALA A 81 2.72 13.41 4.16
C ALA A 81 1.74 13.55 2.97
N SER A 82 1.02 12.49 2.63
CA SER A 82 0.00 12.55 1.57
C SER A 82 -1.17 13.46 1.93
N LEU A 83 -1.68 13.36 3.15
CA LEU A 83 -2.78 14.18 3.65
C LEU A 83 -2.38 15.62 3.98
N GLY A 84 -1.10 15.97 3.87
CA GLY A 84 -0.59 17.31 4.23
C GLY A 84 -0.62 17.58 5.73
N VAL A 85 -0.64 16.53 6.56
CA VAL A 85 -0.62 16.64 8.01
C VAL A 85 0.78 17.04 8.45
N THR A 86 0.89 18.15 9.17
CA THR A 86 2.16 18.60 9.73
C THR A 86 2.48 17.80 10.98
N VAL A 87 3.66 17.18 10.99
CA VAL A 87 4.11 16.27 12.06
C VAL A 87 5.50 16.69 12.51
N GLY A 88 5.67 16.83 13.83
CA GLY A 88 6.96 17.14 14.44
C GLY A 88 7.90 15.93 14.43
N GLU A 89 9.20 16.18 14.59
CA GLU A 89 10.24 15.13 14.58
C GLU A 89 10.07 14.09 15.70
N GLN A 90 9.46 14.47 16.81
CA GLN A 90 9.20 13.58 17.95
C GLN A 90 7.79 12.98 17.92
N ASP A 91 6.94 13.39 16.98
CA ASP A 91 5.58 12.89 16.88
C ASP A 91 5.57 11.51 16.25
N VAL A 92 4.58 10.71 16.65
CA VAL A 92 4.39 9.37 16.12
C VAL A 92 3.03 9.31 15.44
N VAL A 93 3.04 9.03 14.14
CA VAL A 93 1.84 8.86 13.34
C VAL A 93 1.47 7.39 13.32
N TYR A 94 0.23 7.08 13.69
CA TYR A 94 -0.38 5.77 13.56
C TYR A 94 -1.40 5.82 12.42
N ARG A 95 -1.42 4.74 11.62
CA ARG A 95 -2.63 4.43 10.86
C ARG A 95 -3.75 4.14 11.84
N CYS A 96 -4.92 4.64 11.53
CA CYS A 96 -6.12 4.52 12.33
C CYS A 96 -7.22 3.96 11.42
N THR A 97 -7.43 2.65 11.49
CA THR A 97 -8.36 1.95 10.61
C THR A 97 -9.70 1.72 11.30
N MET A 98 -10.81 2.09 10.68
CA MET A 98 -12.13 1.68 11.13
C MET A 98 -12.37 0.21 10.81
N VAL A 99 -12.73 -0.57 11.82
CA VAL A 99 -12.94 -2.02 11.71
C VAL A 99 -14.32 -2.43 12.22
N THR A 100 -14.78 -3.60 11.79
CA THR A 100 -15.91 -4.30 12.40
C THR A 100 -15.36 -5.40 13.30
N LEU A 101 -15.69 -5.28 14.58
CA LEU A 101 -15.48 -6.33 15.57
C LEU A 101 -16.78 -7.08 15.80
N ARG A 102 -16.69 -8.40 16.04
CA ARG A 102 -17.82 -9.25 16.44
C ARG A 102 -17.54 -9.93 17.78
N ALA A 103 -18.59 -10.30 18.49
CA ALA A 103 -18.47 -11.17 19.65
C ALA A 103 -17.93 -12.54 19.21
N ASP A 104 -16.95 -13.07 19.93
CA ASP A 104 -16.41 -14.40 19.68
C ASP A 104 -17.30 -15.46 20.36
N ALA A 105 -17.93 -16.30 19.53
CA ALA A 105 -18.81 -17.38 19.99
C ALA A 105 -18.09 -18.40 20.91
N SER A 106 -16.76 -18.50 20.82
CA SER A 106 -15.96 -19.38 21.68
C SER A 106 -15.81 -18.88 23.12
N ALA A 107 -16.08 -17.59 23.38
CA ALA A 107 -15.86 -16.95 24.68
C ALA A 107 -17.13 -16.82 25.56
N GLY A 108 -18.26 -17.40 25.14
CA GLY A 108 -19.52 -17.44 25.91
C GLY A 108 -20.69 -16.70 25.25
N LYS A 109 -21.88 -16.78 25.87
CA LYS A 109 -23.10 -16.11 25.39
C LYS A 109 -23.07 -14.62 25.78
N GLY A 110 -22.79 -13.73 24.85
CA GLY A 110 -22.95 -12.29 25.00
C GLY A 110 -22.83 -11.58 23.66
N GLY A 111 -23.72 -10.63 23.37
CA GLY A 111 -23.60 -9.77 22.19
C GLY A 111 -22.55 -8.67 22.40
N LEU A 112 -22.23 -7.92 21.33
CA LEU A 112 -21.31 -6.76 21.38
C LEU A 112 -21.76 -5.68 22.39
N ASP A 113 -23.06 -5.58 22.64
CA ASP A 113 -23.71 -4.70 23.61
C ASP A 113 -23.29 -4.99 25.06
N GLN A 114 -22.88 -6.23 25.35
CA GLN A 114 -22.47 -6.65 26.70
C GLN A 114 -20.96 -6.51 26.93
N ILE A 115 -20.20 -6.16 25.88
CA ILE A 115 -18.75 -6.08 25.91
C ILE A 115 -18.32 -4.69 26.40
N LYS A 116 -17.84 -4.63 27.64
CA LYS A 116 -17.37 -3.37 28.27
C LYS A 116 -15.91 -3.05 28.00
N LYS A 117 -15.12 -4.04 27.58
CA LYS A 117 -13.69 -3.88 27.34
C LYS A 117 -13.22 -4.84 26.26
N LEU A 118 -12.40 -4.37 25.32
CA LEU A 118 -11.75 -5.24 24.32
C LEU A 118 -10.93 -6.35 24.98
N GLY A 119 -10.99 -7.56 24.42
CA GLY A 119 -10.34 -8.74 24.98
C GLY A 119 -10.62 -10.03 24.19
N PRO A 120 -10.44 -11.22 24.81
CA PRO A 120 -10.50 -12.51 24.12
C PRO A 120 -11.91 -12.91 23.63
N HIS A 121 -12.94 -12.15 24.02
CA HIS A 121 -14.32 -12.37 23.61
C HIS A 121 -14.71 -11.57 22.37
N VAL A 122 -13.72 -11.03 21.65
CA VAL A 122 -13.88 -10.24 20.44
C VAL A 122 -12.99 -10.78 19.33
N ALA A 123 -13.52 -10.85 18.13
CA ALA A 123 -12.79 -11.20 16.92
C ALA A 123 -12.94 -10.11 15.85
N MET A 124 -11.91 -9.98 15.01
CA MET A 124 -11.94 -9.09 13.85
C MET A 124 -12.87 -9.70 12.79
N ASP A 125 -14.00 -9.05 12.51
CA ASP A 125 -14.98 -9.49 11.51
C ASP A 125 -14.67 -8.93 10.13
N ASP A 126 -14.30 -7.65 10.06
CA ASP A 126 -13.98 -6.97 8.82
C ASP A 126 -12.96 -5.85 9.09
N ALA A 127 -11.84 -5.82 8.37
CA ALA A 127 -10.79 -4.83 8.56
C ALA A 127 -11.03 -3.51 7.77
N THR A 128 -12.15 -3.42 7.05
CA THR A 128 -12.52 -2.28 6.19
C THR A 128 -13.85 -1.64 6.60
N ALA A 129 -14.48 -2.16 7.65
CA ALA A 129 -15.85 -1.85 8.05
C ALA A 129 -16.89 -2.02 6.92
N GLY A 130 -16.68 -3.04 6.07
CA GLY A 130 -17.48 -3.29 4.87
C GLY A 130 -17.32 -2.19 3.83
N LEU A 131 -16.08 -1.72 3.62
CA LEU A 131 -15.71 -0.66 2.70
C LEU A 131 -16.59 0.60 2.89
N ILE A 132 -16.68 1.04 4.15
CA ILE A 132 -17.44 2.24 4.53
C ILE A 132 -17.08 3.43 3.63
N ALA A 133 -18.08 4.17 3.17
CA ALA A 133 -17.88 5.30 2.29
C ALA A 133 -17.16 6.45 3.03
N THR A 134 -16.38 7.25 2.31
CA THR A 134 -15.55 8.32 2.90
C THR A 134 -16.36 9.33 3.71
N GLU A 135 -17.52 9.76 3.22
CA GLU A 135 -18.35 10.74 3.93
C GLU A 135 -18.94 10.16 5.22
N GLU A 136 -19.35 8.89 5.19
CA GLU A 136 -19.87 8.15 6.34
C GLU A 136 -18.78 7.95 7.41
N ALA A 137 -17.58 7.57 6.99
CA ALA A 137 -16.44 7.42 7.88
C ALA A 137 -15.98 8.77 8.45
N ARG A 138 -16.14 9.87 7.70
CA ARG A 138 -15.79 11.21 8.19
C ARG A 138 -16.64 11.60 9.40
N GLU A 139 -17.94 11.34 9.38
CA GLU A 139 -18.82 11.60 10.53
C GLU A 139 -18.33 10.87 11.78
N LEU A 140 -17.96 9.59 11.64
CA LEU A 140 -17.50 8.77 12.76
C LEU A 140 -16.14 9.20 13.31
N ILE A 141 -15.17 9.54 12.45
CA ILE A 141 -13.83 9.93 12.91
C ILE A 141 -13.85 11.33 13.53
N GLU A 142 -14.71 12.23 13.07
CA GLU A 142 -14.93 13.54 13.68
C GLU A 142 -15.53 13.39 15.08
N ALA A 143 -16.56 12.55 15.25
CA ALA A 143 -17.14 12.25 16.56
C ALA A 143 -16.12 11.64 17.54
N ILE A 144 -15.18 10.83 17.03
CA ILE A 144 -14.05 10.35 17.83
C ILE A 144 -13.09 11.48 18.19
N ASN A 145 -12.72 12.32 17.23
CA ASN A 145 -11.77 13.41 17.47
C ASN A 145 -12.31 14.43 18.48
N GLU A 146 -13.63 14.66 18.49
CA GLU A 146 -14.28 15.52 19.50
C GLU A 146 -14.20 14.96 20.92
N GLN A 147 -14.25 13.63 21.07
CA GLN A 147 -14.33 12.98 22.39
C GLN A 147 -12.96 12.49 22.91
N LEU A 148 -12.10 12.02 22.02
CA LEU A 148 -10.79 11.44 22.33
C LEU A 148 -9.62 12.32 21.89
N GLY A 149 -9.86 13.29 21.03
CA GLY A 149 -8.84 14.25 20.60
C GLY A 149 -8.43 15.19 21.73
N SER A 150 -7.18 15.63 21.69
CA SER A 150 -6.56 16.53 22.65
C SER A 150 -5.35 17.23 22.01
N GLU A 151 -4.64 18.06 22.78
CA GLU A 151 -3.37 18.63 22.33
C GLU A 151 -2.29 17.58 22.03
N THR A 152 -2.41 16.37 22.59
CA THR A 152 -1.40 15.30 22.43
C THR A 152 -1.84 14.16 21.52
N ILE A 153 -3.14 14.00 21.26
CA ILE A 153 -3.71 12.96 20.39
C ILE A 153 -4.65 13.66 19.41
N GLN A 154 -4.39 13.53 18.11
CA GLN A 154 -5.20 14.15 17.07
C GLN A 154 -5.56 13.11 16.02
N PHE A 155 -6.83 13.07 15.62
CA PHE A 155 -7.30 12.20 14.55
C PHE A 155 -7.54 13.01 13.28
N TYR A 156 -7.13 12.46 12.13
CA TYR A 156 -7.25 13.10 10.83
C TYR A 156 -8.05 12.22 9.87
N PRO A 157 -9.11 12.74 9.23
CA PRO A 157 -9.89 11.98 8.27
C PRO A 157 -9.07 11.67 7.02
N GLY A 158 -9.13 10.42 6.55
CA GLY A 158 -8.61 10.00 5.25
C GLY A 158 -9.74 9.49 4.35
N VAL A 159 -9.49 8.40 3.62
CA VAL A 159 -10.42 7.83 2.63
C VAL A 159 -11.01 6.52 3.14
N GLY A 160 -12.34 6.40 3.06
CA GLY A 160 -13.08 5.24 3.55
C GLY A 160 -12.73 4.92 5.00
N HIS A 161 -12.35 3.67 5.27
CA HIS A 161 -11.95 3.21 6.60
C HIS A 161 -10.55 3.64 7.07
N ARG A 162 -9.77 4.34 6.24
CA ARG A 162 -8.35 4.67 6.50
C ARG A 162 -8.24 6.10 7.00
N HIS A 163 -7.81 6.26 8.25
CA HIS A 163 -7.57 7.54 8.92
C HIS A 163 -6.18 7.56 9.56
N LEU A 164 -5.82 8.69 10.16
CA LEU A 164 -4.58 8.82 10.93
C LEU A 164 -4.84 9.25 12.36
N MET A 165 -3.95 8.83 13.24
CA MET A 165 -3.79 9.40 14.57
C MET A 165 -2.36 9.92 14.72
N VAL A 166 -2.20 11.19 15.08
CA VAL A 166 -0.91 11.76 15.48
C VAL A 166 -0.83 11.79 17.00
N TRP A 167 0.21 11.17 17.55
CA TRP A 167 0.56 11.24 18.96
C TRP A 167 1.77 12.15 19.14
N VAL A 168 1.53 13.37 19.62
CA VAL A 168 2.55 14.39 19.84
C VAL A 168 3.52 13.91 20.92
N ASN A 169 4.83 13.93 20.61
CA ASN A 169 5.88 13.35 21.46
C ASN A 169 5.61 11.87 21.86
N GLY A 170 4.93 11.12 20.99
CA GLY A 170 4.46 9.76 21.26
C GLY A 170 5.54 8.68 21.31
N LYS A 171 5.10 7.44 21.52
CA LYS A 171 5.98 6.27 21.71
C LYS A 171 6.04 5.36 20.49
N VAL A 172 7.10 5.46 19.70
CA VAL A 172 7.24 4.69 18.45
C VAL A 172 7.50 3.18 18.66
N ARG A 173 7.91 2.77 19.87
CA ARG A 173 8.30 1.39 20.20
C ARG A 173 7.12 0.48 20.56
N ALA A 174 5.88 0.97 20.43
CA ALA A 174 4.73 0.09 20.41
C ALA A 174 4.87 -0.91 19.25
N VAL A 175 4.32 -2.11 19.40
CA VAL A 175 4.18 -3.09 18.33
C VAL A 175 2.69 -3.32 18.11
N CYS A 176 2.24 -3.01 16.90
CA CYS A 176 0.85 -3.06 16.48
C CYS A 176 0.75 -3.91 15.21
N GLN A 177 -0.32 -4.68 15.08
CA GLN A 177 -0.54 -5.56 13.92
C GLN A 177 -1.51 -4.90 12.93
N ASP A 178 -1.33 -5.21 11.65
CA ASP A 178 -2.27 -4.84 10.58
C ASP A 178 -3.64 -5.49 10.87
N PRO A 179 -4.77 -4.76 10.85
CA PRO A 179 -6.08 -5.37 11.07
C PRO A 179 -6.44 -6.41 10.01
N GLN A 180 -5.90 -6.32 8.79
CA GLN A 180 -6.20 -7.23 7.70
C GLN A 180 -5.71 -8.66 7.99
N SER A 181 -4.56 -8.84 8.67
CA SER A 181 -4.05 -10.16 9.08
C SER A 181 -4.89 -10.82 10.18
N LEU A 182 -5.79 -10.05 10.79
CA LEU A 182 -6.59 -10.49 11.94
C LEU A 182 -7.98 -10.94 11.54
N VAL A 183 -8.42 -10.69 10.30
CA VAL A 183 -9.78 -11.03 9.84
C VAL A 183 -10.10 -12.51 10.14
N GLY A 184 -11.22 -12.73 10.83
CA GLY A 184 -11.67 -14.03 11.29
C GLY A 184 -11.09 -14.49 12.63
N ARG A 185 -10.04 -13.84 13.16
CA ARG A 185 -9.31 -14.27 14.36
C ARG A 185 -9.68 -13.45 15.62
N PRO A 186 -9.52 -14.02 16.82
CA PRO A 186 -9.61 -13.27 18.08
C PRO A 186 -8.55 -12.16 18.14
N ILE A 187 -8.91 -11.00 18.70
CA ILE A 187 -8.00 -9.84 18.73
C ILE A 187 -7.00 -9.85 19.89
N ALA A 188 -7.20 -10.70 20.90
CA ALA A 188 -6.44 -10.63 22.16
C ALA A 188 -4.92 -10.73 21.97
N ASP A 189 -4.47 -11.63 21.10
CA ASP A 189 -3.04 -11.84 20.82
C ASP A 189 -2.45 -10.79 19.86
N ALA A 190 -3.30 -9.89 19.33
CA ALA A 190 -2.94 -8.88 18.35
C ALA A 190 -3.01 -7.45 18.87
N MET A 191 -3.46 -7.27 20.12
CA MET A 191 -3.50 -5.97 20.77
C MET A 191 -2.08 -5.36 20.90
N PRO A 192 -1.97 -4.02 20.92
CA PRO A 192 -0.66 -3.37 21.01
C PRO A 192 0.18 -3.87 22.20
N THR A 193 1.49 -4.03 21.97
CA THR A 193 2.47 -4.40 23.00
C THR A 193 3.66 -3.43 23.00
N GLY A 194 4.52 -3.50 24.00
CA GLY A 194 5.69 -2.62 24.12
C GLY A 194 5.38 -1.25 24.75
N GLU A 195 6.26 -0.27 24.51
CA GLU A 195 6.17 1.05 25.12
C GLU A 195 4.97 1.84 24.58
N GLY A 196 4.12 2.36 25.48
CA GLY A 196 2.92 3.12 25.12
C GLY A 196 1.70 2.27 24.77
N ALA A 197 1.81 0.94 24.83
CA ALA A 197 0.70 0.03 24.54
C ALA A 197 -0.52 0.27 25.42
N ASP A 198 -0.35 0.56 26.72
CA ASP A 198 -1.45 0.82 27.65
C ASP A 198 -2.29 2.04 27.24
N HIS A 199 -1.64 3.07 26.67
CA HIS A 199 -2.32 4.24 26.14
C HIS A 199 -3.10 3.91 24.86
N LEU A 200 -2.49 3.18 23.94
CA LEU A 200 -3.14 2.73 22.70
C LEU A 200 -4.35 1.82 22.99
N TRP A 201 -4.22 0.91 23.97
CA TRP A 201 -5.32 0.07 24.42
C TRP A 201 -6.50 0.91 24.92
N LYS A 202 -6.24 1.94 25.74
CA LYS A 202 -7.29 2.82 26.26
C LYS A 202 -8.00 3.57 25.13
N LEU A 203 -7.26 4.05 24.13
CA LEU A 203 -7.83 4.73 22.97
C LEU A 203 -8.69 3.78 22.12
N MET A 204 -8.18 2.58 21.81
CA MET A 204 -8.94 1.59 21.04
C MET A 204 -10.21 1.15 21.79
N ASP A 205 -10.11 0.89 23.10
CA ASP A 205 -11.24 0.52 23.94
C ASP A 205 -12.30 1.62 24.04
N ALA A 206 -11.87 2.87 24.24
CA ALA A 206 -12.77 4.02 24.26
C ALA A 206 -13.44 4.23 22.90
N SER A 207 -12.69 4.08 21.80
CA SER A 207 -13.25 4.17 20.45
C SER A 207 -14.32 3.10 20.20
N PHE A 208 -14.13 1.89 20.72
CA PHE A 208 -15.12 0.83 20.61
C PHE A 208 -16.42 1.19 21.33
N GLN A 209 -16.34 1.73 22.55
CA GLN A 209 -17.55 2.16 23.28
C GLN A 209 -18.29 3.28 22.54
N ILE A 210 -17.56 4.29 22.04
CA ILE A 210 -18.16 5.42 21.32
C ILE A 210 -18.82 4.94 20.02
N LEU A 211 -18.09 4.19 19.20
CA LEU A 211 -18.54 3.82 17.87
C LEU A 211 -19.64 2.74 17.90
N ARG A 212 -19.58 1.78 18.81
CA ARG A 212 -20.65 0.76 18.97
C ARG A 212 -22.00 1.42 19.21
N ASP A 213 -22.03 2.45 20.05
CA ASP A 213 -23.26 3.12 20.49
C ASP A 213 -23.64 4.31 19.59
N HIS A 214 -22.84 4.60 18.54
CA HIS A 214 -23.08 5.71 17.62
C HIS A 214 -24.34 5.46 16.77
N PRO A 215 -25.27 6.44 16.64
CA PRO A 215 -26.52 6.28 15.89
C PRO A 215 -26.32 5.79 14.45
N PHE A 216 -25.29 6.30 13.78
CA PHE A 216 -24.91 5.90 12.43
C PHE A 216 -24.67 4.38 12.30
N ASN A 217 -23.97 3.76 13.27
CA ASN A 217 -23.74 2.32 13.26
C ASN A 217 -25.01 1.51 13.56
N ALA A 218 -25.99 2.09 14.28
CA ALA A 218 -27.30 1.46 14.45
C ALA A 218 -28.09 1.44 13.14
N GLU A 219 -27.98 2.47 12.31
CA GLU A 219 -28.60 2.52 10.97
C GLU A 219 -27.95 1.52 10.01
N ARG A 220 -26.61 1.47 9.95
CA ARG A 220 -25.87 0.47 9.17
C ARG A 220 -26.30 -0.95 9.52
N SER A 221 -26.40 -1.27 10.82
CA SER A 221 -26.82 -2.59 11.27
C SER A 221 -28.25 -2.94 10.84
N LYS A 222 -29.19 -1.98 10.93
CA LYS A 222 -30.57 -2.16 10.44
C LYS A 222 -30.63 -2.40 8.93
N ALA A 223 -29.70 -1.80 8.17
CA ALA A 223 -29.55 -2.00 6.74
C ALA A 223 -28.77 -3.28 6.37
N GLY A 224 -28.34 -4.09 7.35
CA GLY A 224 -27.55 -5.30 7.11
C GLY A 224 -26.09 -5.04 6.70
N GLN A 225 -25.61 -3.81 6.86
CA GLN A 225 -24.23 -3.42 6.58
C GLN A 225 -23.31 -3.69 7.78
N LYS A 226 -22.02 -3.86 7.50
CA LYS A 226 -20.98 -3.97 8.53
C LYS A 226 -20.86 -2.66 9.30
N GLN A 227 -20.77 -2.73 10.63
CA GLN A 227 -20.58 -1.55 11.49
C GLN A 227 -19.11 -1.15 11.55
N ALA A 228 -18.80 0.14 11.51
CA ALA A 228 -17.48 0.68 11.82
C ALA A 228 -17.40 0.92 13.33
N ASN A 229 -17.23 -0.15 14.12
CA ASN A 229 -17.48 -0.13 15.57
C ASN A 229 -16.21 -0.03 16.42
N CYS A 230 -15.01 0.07 15.84
CA CYS A 230 -13.76 0.27 16.57
C CYS A 230 -12.72 0.95 15.68
N LEU A 231 -11.82 1.73 16.29
CA LEU A 231 -10.58 2.17 15.66
C LEU A 231 -9.45 1.20 15.99
N TRP A 232 -8.75 0.77 14.95
CA TRP A 232 -7.58 -0.08 15.04
C TRP A 232 -6.31 0.71 14.76
N LEU A 233 -5.42 0.82 15.74
CA LEU A 233 -4.20 1.62 15.68
C LEU A 233 -3.00 0.76 15.29
N TRP A 234 -2.36 1.09 14.17
CA TRP A 234 -1.24 0.30 13.64
C TRP A 234 -0.34 1.12 12.71
N GLY A 235 0.66 0.49 12.08
CA GLY A 235 1.47 1.14 11.05
C GLY A 235 2.26 2.37 11.54
N GLN A 236 2.50 2.46 12.84
CA GLN A 236 3.06 3.61 13.56
C GLN A 236 4.40 4.05 13.01
N GLY A 237 4.80 5.31 13.08
CA GLY A 237 6.13 5.73 12.65
C GLY A 237 6.43 7.18 12.96
N ARG A 238 7.73 7.53 13.02
CA ARG A 238 8.17 8.92 13.10
C ARG A 238 8.33 9.50 11.71
N ALA A 239 8.03 10.78 11.55
CA ALA A 239 8.40 11.50 10.34
C ALA A 239 9.91 11.79 10.39
N VAL A 240 10.66 11.12 9.50
CA VAL A 240 12.09 11.35 9.33
C VAL A 240 12.33 12.13 8.04
N PHE A 241 13.32 13.02 8.04
CA PHE A 241 13.70 13.76 6.85
C PHE A 241 14.42 12.85 5.84
N TRP A 242 14.00 12.92 4.58
CA TRP A 242 14.56 12.16 3.46
C TRP A 242 15.31 13.12 2.53
N PRO A 243 16.58 12.86 2.20
CA PRO A 243 17.27 13.59 1.14
C PRO A 243 16.56 13.35 -0.19
N SER A 244 16.09 14.41 -0.85
CA SER A 244 15.30 14.32 -2.07
C SER A 244 16.07 13.63 -3.21
N LEU A 245 15.33 13.06 -4.17
CA LEU A 245 15.93 12.51 -5.40
C LEU A 245 16.64 13.60 -6.22
N ALA A 246 16.20 14.85 -6.13
CA ALA A 246 16.90 15.99 -6.72
C ALA A 246 18.27 16.23 -6.06
N GLU A 247 18.37 16.16 -4.73
CA GLU A 247 19.65 16.27 -4.03
C GLU A 247 20.59 15.11 -4.38
N ARG A 248 20.06 13.88 -4.34
CA ARG A 248 20.83 12.63 -4.51
C ARG A 248 21.25 12.34 -5.95
N PHE A 249 20.38 12.60 -6.92
CA PHE A 249 20.54 12.16 -8.32
C PHE A 249 20.40 13.28 -9.36
N LYS A 250 20.07 14.52 -8.93
CA LYS A 250 19.77 15.64 -9.84
C LYS A 250 18.62 15.33 -10.80
N ILE A 251 17.64 14.58 -10.29
CA ILE A 251 16.43 14.17 -11.02
C ILE A 251 15.23 14.90 -10.43
N THR A 252 14.42 15.49 -11.30
CA THR A 252 13.09 16.00 -10.96
C THR A 252 12.04 14.99 -11.38
N GLY A 253 10.94 14.90 -10.65
CA GLY A 253 9.94 13.90 -10.97
C GLY A 253 8.60 14.08 -10.29
N THR A 254 7.69 13.19 -10.66
CA THR A 254 6.30 13.19 -10.22
C THR A 254 5.97 11.85 -9.57
N VAL A 255 5.06 11.86 -8.59
CA VAL A 255 4.40 10.65 -8.10
C VAL A 255 2.95 10.64 -8.55
N VAL A 256 2.57 9.56 -9.22
CA VAL A 256 1.26 9.32 -9.82
C VAL A 256 0.64 8.12 -9.12
N SER A 257 -0.15 8.38 -8.07
CA SER A 257 -0.79 7.36 -7.25
C SER A 257 -2.06 7.85 -6.58
N GLN A 258 -3.07 6.98 -6.49
CA GLN A 258 -4.25 7.20 -5.65
C GLN A 258 -4.00 6.76 -4.19
N SER A 259 -3.06 5.84 -3.94
CA SER A 259 -2.71 5.36 -2.61
C SER A 259 -1.96 6.42 -1.80
N ASP A 260 -2.44 6.72 -0.58
CA ASP A 260 -1.81 7.68 0.33
C ASP A 260 -0.39 7.27 0.73
N VAL A 261 -0.12 5.97 0.88
CA VAL A 261 1.23 5.48 1.21
C VAL A 261 2.21 5.82 0.08
N HIS A 262 1.86 5.49 -1.17
CA HIS A 262 2.76 5.71 -2.31
C HIS A 262 2.90 7.19 -2.65
N ARG A 263 1.79 7.94 -2.57
CA ARG A 263 1.79 9.39 -2.78
C ARG A 263 2.66 10.09 -1.74
N GLY A 264 2.50 9.74 -0.47
CA GLY A 264 3.29 10.24 0.64
C GLY A 264 4.77 9.91 0.54
N LEU A 265 5.09 8.67 0.17
CA LEU A 265 6.46 8.23 -0.08
C LEU A 265 7.13 9.02 -1.20
N GLY A 266 6.41 9.31 -2.29
CA GLY A 266 6.90 10.17 -3.36
C GLY A 266 7.19 11.60 -2.86
N ILE A 267 6.27 12.18 -2.08
CA ILE A 267 6.46 13.52 -1.47
C ILE A 267 7.69 13.54 -0.57
N MET A 268 7.85 12.53 0.31
CA MET A 268 9.03 12.42 1.17
C MET A 268 10.31 12.26 0.36
N ALA A 269 10.28 11.58 -0.78
CA ALA A 269 11.41 11.48 -1.70
C ALA A 269 11.66 12.75 -2.53
N GLY A 270 10.88 13.82 -2.34
CA GLY A 270 11.00 15.10 -3.06
C GLY A 270 10.39 15.08 -4.46
N LEU A 271 9.46 14.16 -4.75
CA LEU A 271 8.66 14.17 -5.96
C LEU A 271 7.45 15.08 -5.79
N GLU A 272 7.04 15.72 -6.88
CA GLU A 272 5.78 16.44 -6.90
C GLU A 272 4.62 15.44 -7.01
N ALA A 273 3.70 15.46 -6.06
CA ALA A 273 2.51 14.63 -6.15
C ALA A 273 1.50 15.22 -7.11
N VAL A 274 1.01 14.42 -8.05
CA VAL A 274 -0.06 14.87 -8.94
C VAL A 274 -1.31 15.19 -8.14
N ASP A 275 -2.07 16.16 -8.65
CA ASP A 275 -3.40 16.47 -8.13
C ASP A 275 -4.30 15.24 -8.30
N ARG A 276 -4.94 14.83 -7.21
CA ARG A 276 -5.90 13.71 -7.19
C ARG A 276 -7.06 13.95 -8.16
N ALA A 277 -7.46 15.21 -8.39
CA ALA A 277 -8.51 15.54 -9.34
C ALA A 277 -8.16 15.19 -10.81
N ARG A 278 -6.87 15.04 -11.13
CA ARG A 278 -6.41 14.56 -12.46
C ARG A 278 -6.47 13.03 -12.58
N LEU A 279 -6.49 12.32 -11.46
CA LEU A 279 -6.56 10.86 -11.39
C LEU A 279 -8.02 10.47 -11.10
N ALA A 280 -8.88 10.54 -12.11
CA ALA A 280 -10.26 10.07 -11.96
C ALA A 280 -10.26 8.65 -11.35
N GLU A 281 -11.08 8.44 -10.32
CA GLU A 281 -11.09 7.20 -9.53
C GLU A 281 -11.30 5.98 -10.43
N GLY A 282 -10.41 4.99 -10.34
CA GLY A 282 -10.43 3.81 -11.21
C GLY A 282 -10.05 4.02 -12.69
N ASP A 283 -9.76 5.25 -13.14
CA ASP A 283 -9.36 5.52 -14.54
C ASP A 283 -7.85 5.34 -14.76
N LEU A 284 -7.50 4.10 -15.10
CA LEU A 284 -6.14 3.69 -15.42
C LEU A 284 -5.54 4.42 -16.64
N ARG A 285 -6.38 4.80 -17.63
CA ARG A 285 -5.92 5.52 -18.82
C ARG A 285 -5.60 6.97 -18.49
N ALA A 286 -6.43 7.62 -17.68
CA ALA A 286 -6.15 8.95 -17.17
C ALA A 286 -4.85 8.97 -16.38
N GLN A 287 -4.62 7.95 -15.55
CA GLN A 287 -3.38 7.80 -14.81
C GLN A 287 -2.14 7.70 -15.74
N ALA A 288 -2.21 6.88 -16.79
CA ALA A 288 -1.14 6.79 -17.80
C ALA A 288 -0.90 8.14 -18.50
N ALA A 289 -1.97 8.82 -18.89
CA ALA A 289 -1.92 10.10 -19.59
C ALA A 289 -1.28 11.19 -18.72
N VAL A 290 -1.66 11.27 -17.44
CA VAL A 290 -1.09 12.20 -16.46
C VAL A 290 0.41 11.96 -16.27
N ALA A 291 0.84 10.71 -16.14
CA ALA A 291 2.26 10.38 -16.02
C ALA A 291 3.05 10.84 -17.26
N LEU A 292 2.53 10.56 -18.46
CA LEU A 292 3.16 10.97 -19.73
C LEU A 292 3.18 12.48 -19.93
N GLU A 293 2.15 13.19 -19.47
CA GLU A 293 2.07 14.65 -19.53
C GLU A 293 3.15 15.29 -18.64
N ASP A 294 3.23 14.87 -17.37
CA ASP A 294 4.22 15.37 -16.41
C ASP A 294 5.66 15.04 -16.86
N LEU A 295 5.87 13.89 -17.51
CA LEU A 295 7.17 13.51 -18.07
C LEU A 295 7.63 14.41 -19.23
N LYS A 296 6.80 15.29 -19.80
CA LYS A 296 7.27 16.27 -20.78
C LYS A 296 8.24 17.25 -20.13
N GLU A 297 7.89 17.74 -18.95
CA GLU A 297 8.63 18.75 -18.20
C GLU A 297 9.59 18.17 -17.14
N LYS A 298 9.38 16.91 -16.72
CA LYS A 298 10.15 16.23 -15.67
C LYS A 298 10.97 15.07 -16.20
N ASP A 299 11.94 14.60 -15.43
CA ASP A 299 12.82 13.49 -15.82
C ASP A 299 12.22 12.12 -15.46
N PHE A 300 11.47 12.05 -14.35
CA PHE A 300 11.05 10.81 -13.72
C PHE A 300 9.56 10.79 -13.34
N ALA A 301 8.91 9.64 -13.52
CA ALA A 301 7.59 9.36 -12.97
C ALA A 301 7.62 8.06 -12.15
N TYR A 302 7.21 8.17 -10.89
CA TYR A 302 6.84 7.03 -10.05
C TYR A 302 5.33 6.80 -10.19
N VAL A 303 4.94 5.75 -10.90
CA VAL A 303 3.55 5.41 -11.20
C VAL A 303 3.18 4.18 -10.37
N HIS A 304 2.18 4.31 -9.52
CA HIS A 304 1.70 3.20 -8.69
C HIS A 304 0.26 2.84 -9.05
N VAL A 305 0.00 1.55 -9.21
CA VAL A 305 -1.34 0.99 -9.35
C VAL A 305 -1.50 -0.16 -8.37
N GLU A 306 -2.66 -0.20 -7.71
CA GLU A 306 -3.10 -1.31 -6.88
C GLU A 306 -4.44 -1.82 -7.43
N LEU A 307 -4.75 -3.09 -7.17
CA LEU A 307 -6.08 -3.62 -7.46
C LEU A 307 -7.10 -3.04 -6.46
N PRO A 308 -8.36 -2.78 -6.86
CA PRO A 308 -9.39 -2.34 -5.94
C PRO A 308 -9.52 -3.26 -4.73
N ASP A 309 -9.82 -2.72 -3.54
CA ASP A 309 -9.89 -3.48 -2.29
C ASP A 309 -10.87 -4.67 -2.40
N GLU A 310 -12.00 -4.50 -3.11
CA GLU A 310 -12.99 -5.55 -3.38
C GLU A 310 -12.39 -6.74 -4.13
N VAL A 311 -11.42 -6.47 -5.00
CA VAL A 311 -10.74 -7.46 -5.85
C VAL A 311 -9.52 -8.04 -5.13
N ALA A 312 -8.75 -7.20 -4.44
CA ALA A 312 -7.55 -7.61 -3.72
C ALA A 312 -7.90 -8.56 -2.55
N TYR A 313 -8.93 -8.22 -1.77
CA TYR A 313 -9.35 -8.99 -0.61
C TYR A 313 -10.52 -9.94 -0.88
N GLY A 314 -11.16 -9.83 -2.05
CA GLY A 314 -12.27 -10.68 -2.46
C GLY A 314 -11.86 -12.11 -2.81
N SER A 315 -12.84 -13.01 -2.79
CA SER A 315 -12.65 -14.41 -3.20
C SER A 315 -12.86 -14.64 -4.72
N ASP A 316 -13.28 -13.62 -5.47
CA ASP A 316 -13.54 -13.74 -6.91
C ASP A 316 -12.22 -13.68 -7.70
N VAL A 317 -11.66 -14.86 -7.94
CA VAL A 317 -10.43 -15.04 -8.71
C VAL A 317 -10.58 -14.53 -10.15
N ALA A 318 -11.77 -14.67 -10.76
CA ALA A 318 -12.00 -14.21 -12.13
C ALA A 318 -12.03 -12.68 -12.22
N ALA A 319 -12.58 -12.01 -11.20
CA ALA A 319 -12.48 -10.55 -11.07
C ALA A 319 -11.02 -10.10 -10.94
N LYS A 320 -10.20 -10.80 -10.14
CA LYS A 320 -8.77 -10.51 -10.01
C LYS A 320 -8.01 -10.64 -11.33
N VAL A 321 -8.25 -11.72 -12.09
CA VAL A 321 -7.68 -11.89 -13.44
C VAL A 321 -8.07 -10.72 -14.35
N LYS A 322 -9.36 -10.36 -14.42
CA LYS A 322 -9.84 -9.25 -15.25
C LYS A 322 -9.24 -7.90 -14.85
N ALA A 323 -9.05 -7.66 -13.55
CA ALA A 323 -8.45 -6.43 -13.06
C ALA A 323 -6.98 -6.32 -13.47
N ILE A 324 -6.21 -7.42 -13.39
CA ILE A 324 -4.83 -7.48 -13.89
C ILE A 324 -4.78 -7.21 -15.40
N GLU A 325 -5.69 -7.81 -16.18
CA GLU A 325 -5.79 -7.54 -17.62
C GLU A 325 -6.13 -6.08 -17.93
N ALA A 326 -6.96 -5.45 -17.10
CA ALA A 326 -7.28 -4.03 -17.22
C ALA A 326 -6.05 -3.16 -16.94
N VAL A 327 -5.27 -3.45 -15.88
CA VAL A 327 -3.99 -2.75 -15.61
C VAL A 327 -3.06 -2.82 -16.81
N ASP A 328 -2.86 -4.01 -17.39
CA ASP A 328 -1.97 -4.16 -18.55
C ASP A 328 -2.49 -3.37 -19.77
N ARG A 329 -3.78 -3.49 -20.09
CA ARG A 329 -4.39 -2.88 -21.27
C ARG A 329 -4.56 -1.36 -21.15
N GLU A 330 -4.88 -0.86 -19.97
CA GLU A 330 -5.37 0.52 -19.76
C GLU A 330 -4.35 1.43 -19.10
N LEU A 331 -3.38 0.88 -18.36
CA LEU A 331 -2.25 1.63 -17.82
C LEU A 331 -0.95 1.33 -18.56
N VAL A 332 -0.52 0.07 -18.58
CA VAL A 332 0.82 -0.32 -19.08
C VAL A 332 0.93 -0.08 -20.59
N GLY A 333 -0.05 -0.53 -21.37
CA GLY A 333 -0.10 -0.33 -22.82
C GLY A 333 0.02 1.14 -23.22
N PRO A 334 -0.89 2.03 -22.77
CA PRO A 334 -0.82 3.45 -23.05
C PRO A 334 0.48 4.12 -22.59
N LEU A 335 1.01 3.72 -21.42
CA LEU A 335 2.29 4.23 -20.92
C LEU A 335 3.45 3.87 -21.85
N LEU A 336 3.55 2.62 -22.31
CA LEU A 336 4.59 2.19 -23.26
C LEU A 336 4.46 2.88 -24.61
N GLU A 337 3.24 3.03 -25.13
CA GLU A 337 2.98 3.72 -26.39
C GLU A 337 3.36 5.21 -26.32
N GLY A 338 3.07 5.88 -25.20
CA GLY A 338 3.44 7.27 -24.98
C GLY A 338 4.94 7.46 -24.81
N LEU A 339 5.60 6.57 -24.07
CA LEU A 339 7.05 6.61 -23.89
C LEU A 339 7.80 6.41 -25.21
N ALA A 340 7.35 5.47 -26.05
CA ALA A 340 7.94 5.23 -27.36
C ALA A 340 7.89 6.47 -28.28
N LYS A 341 6.87 7.33 -28.12
CA LYS A 341 6.73 8.60 -28.86
C LYS A 341 7.58 9.74 -28.26
N SER A 342 8.07 9.58 -27.04
CA SER A 342 8.76 10.64 -26.26
C SER A 342 10.30 10.54 -26.34
N GLY A 343 10.83 9.62 -27.16
CA GLY A 343 12.27 9.39 -27.32
C GLY A 343 12.82 8.34 -26.35
N PRO A 344 14.16 8.31 -26.12
CA PRO A 344 14.77 7.31 -25.25
C PRO A 344 14.23 7.38 -23.82
N TYR A 345 13.80 6.22 -23.31
CA TYR A 345 13.33 6.01 -21.95
C TYR A 345 13.94 4.76 -21.29
N ARG A 346 13.89 4.73 -19.96
CA ARG A 346 14.06 3.53 -19.14
C ARG A 346 12.84 3.31 -18.28
N LEU A 347 12.35 2.08 -18.27
CA LEU A 347 11.20 1.68 -17.46
C LEU A 347 11.58 0.49 -16.59
N ALA A 348 11.28 0.59 -15.30
CA ALA A 348 11.31 -0.51 -14.35
C ALA A 348 9.87 -0.78 -13.87
N ALA A 349 9.34 -1.94 -14.19
CA ALA A 349 8.07 -2.43 -13.65
C ALA A 349 8.37 -3.36 -12.48
N PHE A 350 7.71 -3.12 -11.35
CA PHE A 350 7.80 -3.91 -10.14
C PHE A 350 6.43 -4.52 -9.82
N CYS A 351 6.42 -5.74 -9.31
CA CYS A 351 5.22 -6.45 -8.91
C CYS A 351 5.49 -7.26 -7.64
N ASP A 352 4.56 -7.21 -6.71
CA ASP A 352 4.57 -8.02 -5.49
C ASP A 352 3.13 -8.42 -5.09
N ALA A 353 3.01 -9.11 -3.95
CA ALA A 353 1.75 -9.65 -3.45
C ALA A 353 0.93 -8.63 -2.64
N GLY A 354 1.44 -7.41 -2.47
CA GLY A 354 0.81 -6.35 -1.69
C GLY A 354 0.42 -6.77 -0.27
N ASN A 355 -0.75 -6.31 0.14
CA ASN A 355 -1.27 -6.48 1.52
C ASN A 355 -2.01 -7.79 1.75
N VAL A 356 -2.27 -8.59 0.71
CA VAL A 356 -3.15 -9.76 0.76
C VAL A 356 -2.46 -10.98 1.40
N HIS A 357 -1.12 -11.03 1.35
CA HIS A 357 -0.33 -12.21 1.76
C HIS A 357 0.82 -11.90 2.75
N GLN A 358 0.80 -10.76 3.45
CA GLN A 358 1.94 -10.33 4.30
C GLN A 358 2.35 -11.35 5.37
N ASP A 359 1.42 -12.17 5.88
CA ASP A 359 1.68 -13.19 6.90
C ASP A 359 2.27 -14.49 6.36
N GLN A 360 2.21 -14.72 5.05
CA GLN A 360 2.83 -15.87 4.40
C GLN A 360 4.30 -15.52 4.15
N ALA A 361 5.02 -15.38 5.27
CA ALA A 361 6.36 -14.83 5.45
C ALA A 361 7.50 -15.52 4.66
N ALA A 362 7.21 -16.43 3.74
CA ALA A 362 8.20 -17.21 3.01
C ALA A 362 8.35 -16.82 1.51
N GLU A 363 7.45 -16.01 0.93
CA GLU A 363 7.41 -15.83 -0.54
C GLU A 363 7.47 -14.36 -1.01
N GLY A 364 7.82 -13.43 -0.12
CA GLY A 364 7.87 -11.97 -0.36
C GLY A 364 9.02 -11.47 -1.25
N LEU A 365 9.30 -12.17 -2.33
CA LEU A 365 10.21 -11.71 -3.37
C LEU A 365 9.37 -11.02 -4.44
N GLY A 366 9.23 -9.70 -4.32
CA GLY A 366 8.79 -8.90 -5.46
C GLY A 366 9.70 -9.18 -6.66
N PHE A 367 9.18 -9.04 -7.86
CA PHE A 367 9.96 -9.23 -9.07
C PHE A 367 9.84 -8.01 -9.97
N PHE A 368 10.75 -7.94 -10.94
CA PHE A 368 10.87 -6.75 -11.78
C PHE A 368 11.07 -7.12 -13.24
N ALA A 369 10.62 -6.21 -14.12
CA ALA A 369 11.05 -6.15 -15.50
C ALA A 369 11.68 -4.77 -15.76
N TYR A 370 12.82 -4.74 -16.43
CA TYR A 370 13.56 -3.52 -16.73
C TYR A 370 13.87 -3.44 -18.22
N ARG A 371 13.52 -2.30 -18.84
CA ARG A 371 13.81 -2.01 -20.24
C ARG A 371 14.54 -0.68 -20.36
N ASP A 372 15.71 -0.69 -21.00
CA ASP A 372 16.34 0.50 -21.57
C ASP A 372 16.06 0.52 -23.07
N SER A 373 15.24 1.47 -23.52
CA SER A 373 14.85 1.58 -24.92
C SER A 373 16.00 1.90 -25.88
N ALA A 374 17.12 2.44 -25.38
CA ALA A 374 18.31 2.71 -26.17
C ALA A 374 19.21 1.47 -26.36
N ALA A 375 19.00 0.41 -25.56
CA ALA A 375 19.72 -0.85 -25.69
C ALA A 375 19.00 -1.80 -26.65
N ASP A 376 19.74 -2.68 -27.32
CA ASP A 376 19.14 -3.74 -28.13
C ASP A 376 18.16 -4.57 -27.29
N PRO A 377 17.01 -5.00 -27.85
CA PRO A 377 16.09 -5.89 -27.16
C PRO A 377 16.80 -7.17 -26.74
N ALA A 378 16.54 -7.63 -25.52
CA ALA A 378 17.04 -8.93 -25.08
C ALA A 378 16.47 -10.05 -25.98
N ALA A 379 17.28 -11.07 -26.27
CA ALA A 379 16.86 -12.26 -27.03
C ALA A 379 16.01 -13.23 -26.18
N GLY A 380 15.11 -12.70 -25.34
CA GLY A 380 14.28 -13.46 -24.41
C GLY A 380 13.02 -14.02 -25.05
N SER A 381 13.14 -14.95 -26.01
CA SER A 381 11.96 -15.56 -26.62
C SER A 381 11.10 -16.27 -25.56
N GLY A 382 9.79 -15.99 -25.55
CA GLY A 382 8.82 -16.68 -24.70
C GLY A 382 8.79 -16.28 -23.21
N ARG A 383 9.57 -15.30 -22.74
CA ARG A 383 9.45 -14.83 -21.35
C ARG A 383 8.10 -14.14 -21.10
N LYS A 384 7.54 -14.31 -19.91
CA LYS A 384 6.31 -13.65 -19.46
C LYS A 384 6.54 -12.93 -18.15
N PHE A 385 5.79 -11.86 -17.89
CA PHE A 385 5.86 -11.13 -16.62
C PHE A 385 5.02 -11.84 -15.55
N THR A 386 5.57 -12.91 -14.98
CA THR A 386 4.90 -13.77 -14.00
C THR A 386 5.89 -14.21 -12.93
N GLU A 387 5.38 -14.61 -11.77
CA GLU A 387 6.15 -15.12 -10.64
C GLU A 387 7.03 -16.30 -11.09
N ALA A 388 6.45 -17.27 -11.80
CA ALA A 388 7.18 -18.46 -12.26
C ALA A 388 8.33 -18.14 -13.22
N HIS A 389 8.12 -17.21 -14.16
CA HIS A 389 9.18 -16.81 -15.09
C HIS A 389 10.26 -15.96 -14.43
N ALA A 390 9.90 -15.13 -13.45
CA ALA A 390 10.86 -14.39 -12.65
C ALA A 390 11.72 -15.33 -11.80
N GLN A 391 11.10 -16.34 -11.17
CA GLN A 391 11.79 -17.36 -10.38
C GLN A 391 12.71 -18.24 -11.24
N ALA A 392 12.33 -18.52 -12.48
CA ALA A 392 13.14 -19.26 -13.45
C ALA A 392 14.21 -18.41 -14.15
N SER A 393 14.30 -17.10 -13.86
CA SER A 393 15.25 -16.21 -14.51
C SER A 393 16.69 -16.55 -14.12
N THR A 394 17.60 -16.44 -15.08
CA THR A 394 19.05 -16.56 -14.85
C THR A 394 19.67 -15.26 -14.34
N VAL A 395 18.89 -14.18 -14.27
CA VAL A 395 19.30 -12.89 -13.72
C VAL A 395 19.48 -13.05 -12.21
N PRO A 396 20.67 -12.76 -11.65
CA PRO A 396 20.87 -12.83 -10.20
C PRO A 396 19.89 -11.90 -9.47
N PRO A 397 19.37 -12.31 -8.29
CA PRO A 397 18.52 -11.45 -7.48
C PRO A 397 19.12 -10.07 -7.29
N ARG A 398 18.32 -9.03 -7.54
CA ARG A 398 18.78 -7.64 -7.50
C ARG A 398 18.43 -7.02 -6.16
N ASP A 399 19.41 -6.39 -5.53
CA ASP A 399 19.18 -5.55 -4.36
C ASP A 399 18.28 -4.36 -4.73
N ALA A 400 17.07 -4.32 -4.18
CA ALA A 400 16.10 -3.27 -4.43
C ALA A 400 16.67 -1.87 -4.11
N THR A 401 17.51 -1.75 -3.07
CA THR A 401 18.14 -0.48 -2.65
C THR A 401 19.10 0.11 -3.68
N LYS A 402 19.56 -0.71 -4.63
CA LYS A 402 20.49 -0.28 -5.69
C LYS A 402 19.80 -0.03 -7.03
N PHE A 403 18.51 -0.33 -7.13
CA PHE A 403 17.80 -0.29 -8.41
C PHE A 403 17.67 1.14 -8.95
N VAL A 404 17.40 2.13 -8.10
CA VAL A 404 17.31 3.54 -8.50
C VAL A 404 18.60 4.04 -9.16
N VAL A 405 19.77 3.58 -8.67
CA VAL A 405 21.07 3.98 -9.20
C VAL A 405 21.22 3.48 -10.63
N ARG A 406 20.79 2.24 -10.89
CA ARG A 406 20.75 1.67 -12.24
C ARG A 406 19.79 2.43 -13.14
N LEU A 407 18.59 2.75 -12.65
CA LEU A 407 17.58 3.47 -13.42
C LEU A 407 18.14 4.82 -13.91
N PHE A 408 18.74 5.60 -13.01
CA PHE A 408 19.28 6.94 -13.30
C PHE A 408 20.73 6.99 -13.78
N ALA A 409 21.40 5.84 -13.94
CA ALA A 409 22.80 5.82 -14.39
C ALA A 409 22.95 6.57 -15.72
N LYS A 410 23.83 7.56 -15.81
CA LYS A 410 24.14 8.16 -17.11
C LYS A 410 24.74 7.06 -18.00
N GLY A 411 24.22 6.90 -19.23
CA GLY A 411 24.74 5.91 -20.18
C GLY A 411 26.25 6.06 -20.30
N SER A 412 26.97 4.94 -20.19
CA SER A 412 28.42 4.86 -20.40
C SER A 412 28.79 5.20 -21.84
#